data_AF-A0A445FIW0-F1
#
_entry.id   AF-A0A445FIW0-F1
#
_cell.length_a   1.000
_cell.length_b   1.000
_cell.length_c   1.000
_cell.angle_alpha   90.00
_cell.angle_beta   90.00
_cell.angle_gamma   90.00
#
_symmetry.space_group_name_H-M   'P 1'
#
loop_
_entity.id
_entity.type
_entity.pdbx_description
1 polymer ?
#
loop_
_entity_poly.entity_id
_entity_poly.type
_entity_poly.pdbx_seq_one_letter_code
_entity_poly.pdbx_strand_id
1 'polypeptide(L)'
;MNMGVDSNLHAKPRRRANFRSCNVSSYTSEVLEIQSDAPTLHVLFFPGNPGVILFYKDFLEFLYELLEGTASVTAIGHVSHSRKFSEAPDWTFMREREAQKAFLFGVDDHWGPLHLLEEISKQVPGMAISIERENHTHGFCCTEAGSLWVAQHVVNLIKNPMACSNQ
;
A
#
# COMPACT_ATOMS: atom_id res chain seq x y z
N MET A 1 28.88 -31.90 -29.76
CA MET A 1 27.52 -31.39 -29.51
C MET A 1 27.59 -30.62 -28.21
N ASN A 2 27.50 -29.30 -28.30
CA ASN A 2 27.69 -28.38 -27.19
C ASN A 2 26.29 -27.96 -26.70
N MET A 3 25.86 -28.43 -25.52
CA MET A 3 24.67 -27.89 -24.86
C MET A 3 25.13 -26.86 -23.85
N GLY A 4 25.08 -25.58 -24.26
CA GLY A 4 25.26 -24.45 -23.37
C GLY A 4 24.13 -24.41 -22.36
N VAL A 5 24.47 -24.54 -21.09
CA VAL A 5 23.59 -24.17 -19.99
C VAL A 5 23.91 -22.71 -19.70
N ASP A 6 23.12 -21.80 -20.26
CA ASP A 6 23.15 -20.38 -19.89
C ASP A 6 22.52 -20.20 -18.51
N SER A 7 23.26 -20.58 -17.48
CA SER A 7 23.00 -20.19 -16.10
C SER A 7 23.50 -18.76 -15.89
N ASN A 8 22.72 -17.76 -16.34
CA ASN A 8 22.94 -16.36 -16.00
C ASN A 8 21.62 -15.57 -15.92
N LEU A 9 20.68 -16.07 -15.11
CA LEU A 9 19.71 -15.21 -14.44
C LEU A 9 20.41 -14.58 -13.23
N HIS A 10 21.30 -13.62 -13.49
CA HIS A 10 21.65 -12.65 -12.46
C HIS A 10 20.36 -11.89 -12.15
N ALA A 11 19.65 -12.30 -11.09
CA ALA A 11 18.60 -11.49 -10.51
C ALA A 11 19.18 -10.09 -10.32
N LYS A 12 18.66 -9.09 -11.06
CA LYS A 12 19.09 -7.71 -10.89
C LYS A 12 18.99 -7.39 -9.40
N PRO A 13 20.02 -6.79 -8.78
CA PRO A 13 19.97 -6.47 -7.37
C PRO A 13 18.73 -5.61 -7.11
N ARG A 14 17.89 -6.05 -6.17
CA ARG A 14 16.67 -5.34 -5.74
C ARG A 14 17.04 -3.90 -5.39
N ARG A 15 16.34 -2.91 -5.96
CA ARG A 15 16.58 -1.51 -5.62
C ARG A 15 16.03 -1.29 -4.21
N ARG A 16 16.95 -1.18 -3.26
CA ARG A 16 16.61 -1.03 -1.84
C ARG A 16 16.14 0.37 -1.53
N ALA A 17 15.21 0.47 -0.60
CA ALA A 17 14.72 1.73 -0.14
C ALA A 17 15.78 2.45 0.73
N ASN A 18 15.91 3.76 0.52
CA ASN A 18 16.76 4.62 1.32
C ASN A 18 15.96 5.13 2.52
N PHE A 19 16.50 4.98 3.72
CA PHE A 19 15.88 5.49 4.95
C PHE A 19 16.58 6.76 5.40
N ARG A 20 15.78 7.78 5.73
CA ARG A 20 16.25 9.00 6.40
C ARG A 20 15.25 9.47 7.44
N SER A 21 15.75 10.14 8.48
CA SER A 21 14.95 10.86 9.45
C SER A 21 15.07 12.36 9.22
N CYS A 22 13.97 13.10 9.28
CA CYS A 22 13.96 14.56 9.22
C CYS A 22 12.97 15.16 10.21
N ASN A 23 13.09 16.45 10.51
CA ASN A 23 12.12 17.14 11.34
C ASN A 23 11.14 17.94 10.47
N VAL A 24 9.83 17.69 10.65
CA VAL A 24 8.74 18.48 10.07
C VAL A 24 8.04 19.21 11.21
N SER A 25 8.07 20.54 11.19
CA SER A 25 7.44 21.36 12.25
C SER A 25 7.85 20.95 13.68
N SER A 26 9.15 20.67 13.88
CA SER A 26 9.77 20.18 15.14
C SER A 26 9.46 18.73 15.55
N TYR A 27 8.67 18.00 14.77
CA TYR A 27 8.42 16.57 14.98
C TYR A 27 9.31 15.72 14.10
N THR A 28 9.91 14.67 14.68
CA THR A 28 10.67 13.69 13.90
C THR A 28 9.72 12.89 13.00
N SER A 29 10.06 12.88 11.72
CA SER A 29 9.39 12.10 10.69
C SER A 29 10.40 11.15 10.05
N GLU A 30 9.95 9.94 9.80
CA GLU A 30 10.72 8.91 9.10
C GLU A 30 10.32 8.94 7.63
N VAL A 31 11.29 8.91 6.73
CA VAL A 31 11.07 8.88 5.30
C VAL A 31 11.80 7.69 4.70
N LEU A 32 11.07 6.89 3.93
CA LEU A 32 11.61 5.79 3.13
C LEU A 32 11.37 6.10 1.64
N GLU A 33 12.44 6.11 0.85
CA GLU A 33 12.41 6.57 -0.54
C GLU A 33 13.03 5.55 -1.50
N ILE A 34 12.36 5.31 -2.63
CA ILE A 34 12.90 4.61 -3.80
C ILE A 34 12.71 5.53 -5.00
N GLN A 35 13.82 6.04 -5.54
CA GLN A 35 13.77 6.91 -6.72
C GLN A 35 13.83 6.08 -7.99
N SER A 36 12.91 6.33 -8.93
CA SER A 36 13.03 5.91 -10.32
C SER A 36 13.89 6.91 -11.11
N ASP A 37 14.60 6.44 -12.12
CA ASP A 37 15.44 7.30 -12.97
C ASP A 37 14.59 8.16 -13.92
N ALA A 38 13.39 7.67 -14.29
CA ALA A 38 12.45 8.35 -15.18
C ALA A 38 10.99 8.02 -14.79
N PRO A 39 10.51 8.54 -13.64
CA PRO A 39 9.18 8.19 -13.13
C PRO A 39 8.06 8.77 -13.99
N THR A 40 7.04 7.96 -14.27
CA THR A 40 5.75 8.41 -14.81
C THR A 40 4.68 8.53 -13.72
N LEU A 41 4.94 7.96 -12.55
CA LEU A 41 4.08 7.96 -11.36
C LEU A 41 4.91 8.27 -10.11
N HIS A 42 4.30 8.94 -9.13
CA HIS A 42 4.83 9.05 -7.79
C HIS A 42 3.83 8.44 -6.80
N VAL A 43 4.26 7.40 -6.10
CA VAL A 43 3.48 6.78 -5.02
C VAL A 43 3.87 7.45 -3.71
N LEU A 44 2.91 8.11 -3.07
CA LEU A 44 3.08 8.66 -1.74
C LEU A 44 2.34 7.75 -0.74
N PHE A 45 3.07 7.15 0.18
CA PHE A 45 2.56 6.23 1.19
C PHE A 45 2.60 6.85 2.58
N PHE A 46 1.50 6.73 3.31
CA PHE A 46 1.40 7.10 4.71
C PHE A 46 1.04 5.85 5.51
N PRO A 47 1.88 5.42 6.47
CA PRO A 47 1.59 4.23 7.26
C PRO A 47 0.36 4.46 8.14
N GLY A 48 -0.33 3.37 8.44
CA GLY A 48 -1.38 3.35 9.45
C GLY A 48 -0.83 3.10 10.84
N ASN A 49 -1.46 2.18 11.58
CA ASN A 49 -0.93 1.66 12.83
C ASN A 49 -0.20 0.33 12.56
N PRO A 50 1.08 0.14 12.96
CA PRO A 50 1.94 1.11 13.65
C PRO A 50 2.47 2.18 12.69
N GLY A 51 2.58 3.43 13.16
CA GLY A 51 3.08 4.57 12.35
C GLY A 51 4.60 4.52 12.06
N VAL A 52 5.23 3.36 12.19
CA VAL A 52 6.68 3.13 12.03
C VAL A 52 6.95 2.64 10.61
N ILE A 53 7.71 3.41 9.83
CA ILE A 53 7.75 3.20 8.37
C ILE A 53 8.45 1.89 7.97
N LEU A 54 9.36 1.40 8.81
CA LEU A 54 10.16 0.21 8.53
C LEU A 54 9.34 -1.09 8.52
N PHE A 55 8.15 -1.11 9.13
CA PHE A 55 7.22 -2.25 9.02
C PHE A 55 6.72 -2.46 7.59
N TYR A 56 6.74 -1.41 6.77
CA TYR A 56 6.21 -1.42 5.41
C TYR A 56 7.29 -1.58 4.35
N LYS A 57 8.56 -1.75 4.77
CA LYS A 57 9.70 -1.75 3.85
C LYS A 57 9.57 -2.78 2.74
N ASP A 58 9.30 -4.04 3.08
CA ASP A 58 9.23 -5.11 2.09
C ASP A 58 8.08 -4.86 1.11
N PHE A 59 6.91 -4.45 1.60
CA PHE A 59 5.78 -4.04 0.78
C PHE A 59 6.15 -2.93 -0.22
N LEU A 60 6.83 -1.87 0.23
CA LEU A 60 7.21 -0.75 -0.62
C LEU A 60 8.28 -1.13 -1.66
N GLU A 61 9.21 -2.01 -1.30
CA GLU A 61 10.20 -2.56 -2.23
C GLU A 61 9.53 -3.46 -3.29
N PHE A 62 8.62 -4.35 -2.90
CA PHE A 62 7.82 -5.15 -3.85
C PHE A 62 6.95 -4.27 -4.76
N LEU A 63 6.33 -3.22 -4.22
CA LEU A 63 5.50 -2.29 -4.98
C LEU A 63 6.32 -1.60 -6.08
N TYR A 64 7.52 -1.12 -5.75
CA TYR A 64 8.42 -0.53 -6.74
C TYR A 64 8.82 -1.53 -7.83
N GLU A 65 9.18 -2.76 -7.44
CA GLU A 65 9.57 -3.82 -8.38
C GLU A 65 8.43 -4.20 -9.35
N LEU A 66 7.22 -4.35 -8.83
CA LEU A 66 6.03 -4.70 -9.63
C LEU A 66 5.52 -3.56 -10.51
N LEU A 67 5.88 -2.32 -10.17
CA LEU A 67 5.74 -1.13 -11.04
C LEU A 67 6.90 -1.00 -12.03
N GLU A 68 7.80 -1.99 -12.09
CA GLU A 68 8.86 -2.12 -13.08
C GLU A 68 9.81 -0.90 -13.10
N GLY A 69 9.95 -0.24 -11.95
CA GLY A 69 10.75 0.96 -11.79
C GLY A 69 10.19 2.20 -12.50
N THR A 70 8.92 2.20 -12.94
CA THR A 70 8.27 3.35 -13.57
C THR A 70 7.70 4.36 -12.57
N ALA A 71 7.71 4.02 -11.28
CA ALA A 71 7.24 4.89 -10.21
C ALA A 71 8.36 5.19 -9.22
N SER A 72 8.43 6.45 -8.76
CA SER A 72 9.13 6.76 -7.50
C SER A 72 8.18 6.48 -6.33
N VAL A 73 8.71 5.94 -5.24
CA VAL A 73 7.95 5.64 -4.02
C VAL A 73 8.52 6.46 -2.87
N THR A 74 7.67 7.24 -2.21
CA THR A 74 8.01 7.98 -0.99
C THR A 74 7.04 7.56 0.09
N ALA A 75 7.56 7.16 1.24
CA ALA A 75 6.78 6.71 2.37
C ALA A 75 7.13 7.57 3.58
N ILE A 76 6.13 8.13 4.26
CA ILE A 76 6.33 9.12 5.33
C ILE A 76 5.64 8.63 6.60
N GLY A 77 6.43 8.19 7.59
CA GLY A 77 5.95 7.94 8.95
C GLY A 77 6.02 9.21 9.80
N HIS A 78 4.93 9.55 10.49
CA HIS A 78 4.88 10.68 11.42
C HIS A 78 4.36 10.24 12.80
N VAL A 79 5.04 10.67 13.86
CA VAL A 79 4.66 10.34 15.25
C VAL A 79 3.42 11.15 15.66
N SER A 80 2.20 10.66 15.40
CA SER A 80 0.95 11.21 15.98
C SER A 80 -0.35 10.45 15.61
N HIS A 81 -0.33 9.16 15.24
CA HIS A 81 -1.51 8.41 14.80
C HIS A 81 -2.56 8.09 15.89
N SER A 82 -2.66 8.87 16.97
CA SER A 82 -3.57 8.56 18.08
C SER A 82 -4.24 9.81 18.65
N ARG A 83 -5.29 10.25 17.95
CA ARG A 83 -6.52 10.68 18.63
C ARG A 83 -7.66 9.86 18.03
N LYS A 84 -8.46 9.22 18.89
CA LYS A 84 -9.77 8.70 18.48
C LYS A 84 -10.55 9.90 17.96
N PHE A 85 -10.85 9.92 16.67
CA PHE A 85 -11.88 10.79 16.15
C PHE A 85 -13.21 10.22 16.65
N SER A 86 -13.87 10.94 17.55
CA SER A 86 -15.24 10.64 18.00
C SER A 86 -16.30 11.16 17.02
N GLU A 87 -15.86 11.60 15.84
CA GLU A 87 -16.69 12.20 14.81
C GLU A 87 -17.02 11.13 13.76
N ALA A 88 -18.25 11.17 13.26
CA ALA A 88 -18.66 10.30 12.17
C ALA A 88 -17.78 10.54 10.93
N PRO A 89 -17.58 9.52 10.07
CA PRO A 89 -16.84 9.70 8.82
C PRO A 89 -17.43 10.84 7.98
N ASP A 90 -16.57 11.62 7.33
CA ASP A 90 -17.01 12.61 6.34
C ASP A 90 -17.50 11.89 5.08
N TRP A 91 -18.79 11.58 5.04
CA TRP A 91 -19.40 10.87 3.93
C TRP A 91 -19.41 11.68 2.62
N THR A 92 -19.32 13.01 2.70
CA THR A 92 -19.19 13.85 1.51
C THR A 92 -17.84 13.60 0.87
N PHE A 93 -16.77 13.69 1.66
CA PHE A 93 -15.43 13.33 1.20
C PHE A 93 -15.38 11.90 0.65
N MET A 94 -16.02 10.93 1.32
CA MET A 94 -16.00 9.53 0.89
C MET A 94 -16.62 9.34 -0.50
N ARG A 95 -17.76 9.99 -0.80
CA ARG A 95 -18.43 9.95 -2.12
C ARG A 95 -17.69 10.73 -3.20
N GLU A 96 -17.08 11.86 -2.85
CA GLU A 96 -16.37 12.68 -3.83
C GLU A 96 -15.21 11.92 -4.46
N ARG A 97 -15.19 11.74 -5.79
CA ARG A 97 -14.13 10.97 -6.47
C ARG A 97 -13.99 9.54 -5.93
N GLU A 98 -15.10 8.88 -5.58
CA GLU A 98 -15.11 7.49 -5.11
C GLU A 98 -14.32 6.52 -6.00
N ALA A 99 -14.34 6.71 -7.32
CA ALA A 99 -13.56 5.91 -8.28
C ALA A 99 -12.03 6.05 -8.14
N GLN A 100 -11.54 7.01 -7.33
CA GLN A 100 -10.11 7.19 -7.02
C GLN A 100 -9.74 6.62 -5.65
N LYS A 101 -10.70 6.04 -4.92
CA LYS A 101 -10.49 5.46 -3.60
C LYS A 101 -10.77 3.96 -3.65
N ALA A 102 -10.02 3.20 -2.87
CA ALA A 102 -10.25 1.78 -2.68
C ALA A 102 -9.96 1.40 -1.23
N PHE A 103 -10.73 0.45 -0.70
CA PHE A 103 -10.56 -0.10 0.63
C PHE A 103 -10.25 -1.59 0.52
N LEU A 104 -9.29 -2.04 1.33
CA LEU A 104 -8.94 -3.45 1.48
C LEU A 104 -9.10 -3.81 2.97
N PHE A 105 -9.88 -4.86 3.23
CA PHE A 105 -10.16 -5.36 4.58
C PHE A 105 -9.54 -6.76 4.77
N GLY A 106 -9.09 -7.05 6.00
CA GLY A 106 -8.77 -8.40 6.43
C GLY A 106 -9.97 -9.06 7.11
N VAL A 107 -10.13 -10.38 6.96
CA VAL A 107 -11.28 -11.11 7.55
C VAL A 107 -11.34 -10.96 9.07
N ASP A 108 -10.19 -11.07 9.73
CA ASP A 108 -10.06 -11.07 11.20
C ASP A 108 -9.44 -9.76 11.75
N ASP A 109 -9.62 -8.64 11.02
CA ASP A 109 -9.11 -7.34 11.43
C ASP A 109 -9.98 -6.72 12.53
N HIS A 110 -9.45 -6.66 13.75
CA HIS A 110 -10.13 -6.05 14.88
C HIS A 110 -10.05 -4.52 14.87
N TRP A 111 -9.08 -3.95 14.14
CA TRP A 111 -8.90 -2.51 13.97
C TRP A 111 -9.74 -1.96 12.82
N GLY A 112 -9.92 -2.77 11.77
CA GLY A 112 -10.79 -2.52 10.62
C GLY A 112 -11.86 -3.59 10.45
N PRO A 113 -12.82 -3.73 11.39
CA PRO A 113 -13.82 -4.79 11.37
C PRO A 113 -14.76 -4.68 10.16
N LEU A 114 -15.24 -5.83 9.67
CA LEU A 114 -16.10 -5.91 8.48
C LEU A 114 -17.44 -5.15 8.58
N HIS A 115 -17.90 -4.77 9.77
CA HIS A 115 -19.08 -3.90 9.88
C HIS A 115 -18.84 -2.50 9.29
N LEU A 116 -17.59 -2.01 9.31
CA LEU A 116 -17.22 -0.74 8.66
C LEU A 116 -17.33 -0.87 7.14
N LEU A 117 -16.95 -2.03 6.60
CA LEU A 117 -17.17 -2.35 5.19
C LEU A 117 -18.65 -2.27 4.85
N GLU A 118 -19.52 -2.91 5.65
CA GLU A 118 -20.97 -2.86 5.42
C GLU A 118 -21.51 -1.42 5.46
N GLU A 119 -21.00 -0.59 6.37
CA GLU A 119 -21.36 0.82 6.46
C GLU A 119 -20.93 1.60 5.21
N ILE A 120 -19.68 1.44 4.76
CA ILE A 120 -19.17 2.09 3.55
C ILE A 120 -19.98 1.63 2.32
N SER A 121 -20.25 0.33 2.16
CA SER A 121 -21.06 -0.19 1.05
C SER A 121 -22.48 0.37 1.03
N LYS A 122 -23.07 0.64 2.21
CA LYS A 122 -24.41 1.27 2.31
C LYS A 122 -24.35 2.76 1.96
N GLN A 123 -23.34 3.49 2.44
CA GLN A 123 -23.23 4.94 2.27
C GLN A 123 -22.66 5.35 0.91
N VAL A 124 -21.85 4.48 0.29
CA VAL A 124 -21.14 4.69 -0.97
C VAL A 124 -21.16 3.39 -1.81
N PRO A 125 -22.28 3.05 -2.47
CA PRO A 125 -22.43 1.78 -3.17
C PRO A 125 -21.44 1.53 -4.32
N GLY A 126 -20.88 2.60 -4.90
CA GLY A 126 -19.86 2.52 -5.96
C GLY A 126 -18.41 2.44 -5.46
N MET A 127 -18.19 2.38 -4.13
CA MET A 127 -16.85 2.33 -3.57
C MET A 127 -16.16 1.01 -3.90
N ALA A 128 -14.92 1.10 -4.37
CA ALA A 128 -14.06 -0.05 -4.57
C ALA A 128 -13.69 -0.68 -3.22
N ILE A 129 -14.19 -1.88 -2.94
CA ILE A 129 -13.97 -2.57 -1.68
C ILE A 129 -13.52 -4.00 -1.96
N SER A 130 -12.46 -4.43 -1.29
CA SER A 130 -11.92 -5.79 -1.38
C SER A 130 -11.73 -6.38 0.01
N ILE A 131 -11.85 -7.71 0.10
CA ILE A 131 -11.55 -8.48 1.31
C ILE A 131 -10.44 -9.46 0.95
N GLU A 132 -9.37 -9.47 1.71
CA GLU A 132 -8.31 -10.48 1.62
C GLU A 132 -8.88 -11.85 2.03
N ARG A 133 -8.63 -12.91 1.25
CA ARG A 133 -9.18 -14.27 1.49
C ARG A 133 -8.16 -15.39 1.32
N GLU A 134 -6.89 -15.04 1.10
CA GLU A 134 -5.76 -15.96 0.94
C GLU A 134 -5.07 -16.28 2.28
N ASN A 135 -5.74 -15.94 3.39
CA ASN A 135 -5.32 -16.27 4.76
C ASN A 135 -4.05 -15.52 5.19
N HIS A 136 -3.85 -14.31 4.67
CA HIS A 136 -2.88 -13.37 5.21
C HIS A 136 -3.43 -12.70 6.49
N THR A 137 -2.55 -12.45 7.46
CA THR A 137 -2.95 -11.68 8.65
C THR A 137 -3.33 -10.25 8.26
N HIS A 138 -4.27 -9.62 8.97
CA HIS A 138 -4.69 -8.23 8.72
C HIS A 138 -3.52 -7.23 8.66
N GLY A 139 -2.45 -7.49 9.39
CA GLY A 139 -1.16 -6.80 9.24
C GLY A 139 -0.44 -7.25 7.97
N PHE A 140 -1.02 -7.00 6.79
CA PHE A 140 -0.55 -7.52 5.50
C PHE A 140 0.97 -7.38 5.29
N CYS A 141 1.56 -6.28 5.77
CA CYS A 141 2.98 -5.96 5.61
C CYS A 141 3.92 -6.63 6.65
N CYS A 142 3.41 -7.42 7.59
CA CYS A 142 4.21 -8.02 8.67
C CYS A 142 4.98 -9.28 8.25
N THR A 143 4.72 -9.81 7.06
CA THR A 143 5.44 -10.95 6.48
C THR A 143 5.83 -10.65 5.05
N GLU A 144 6.87 -11.29 4.54
CA GLU A 144 7.29 -11.13 3.14
C GLU A 144 6.17 -11.56 2.18
N ALA A 145 5.53 -12.70 2.44
CA ALA A 145 4.42 -13.21 1.62
C ALA A 145 3.23 -12.25 1.59
N GLY A 146 2.80 -11.75 2.75
CA GLY A 146 1.71 -10.76 2.82
C GLY A 146 2.08 -9.42 2.17
N SER A 147 3.35 -9.00 2.30
CA SER A 147 3.87 -7.78 1.68
C SER A 147 3.85 -7.87 0.16
N LEU A 148 4.25 -9.02 -0.40
CA LEU A 148 4.17 -9.28 -1.82
C LEU A 148 2.71 -9.30 -2.30
N TRP A 149 1.83 -10.00 -1.57
CA TRP A 149 0.42 -10.11 -1.92
C TRP A 149 -0.26 -8.74 -1.98
N VAL A 150 -0.09 -7.91 -0.96
CA VAL A 150 -0.70 -6.57 -0.93
C VAL A 150 -0.07 -5.62 -1.96
N ALA A 151 1.22 -5.78 -2.27
CA ALA A 151 1.85 -5.05 -3.38
C ALA A 151 1.23 -5.43 -4.73
N GLN A 152 0.99 -6.71 -4.99
CA GLN A 152 0.31 -7.17 -6.21
C GLN A 152 -1.11 -6.61 -6.30
N HIS A 153 -1.86 -6.63 -5.19
CA HIS A 153 -3.19 -6.03 -5.11
C HIS A 153 -3.16 -4.54 -5.50
N VAL A 154 -2.27 -3.75 -4.89
CA VAL A 154 -2.13 -2.31 -5.17
C VAL A 154 -1.71 -2.03 -6.61
N VAL A 155 -0.76 -2.80 -7.16
CA VAL A 155 -0.35 -2.65 -8.57
C VAL A 155 -1.51 -2.94 -9.53
N ASN A 156 -2.34 -3.94 -9.22
CA ASN A 156 -3.52 -4.23 -10.02
C ASN A 156 -4.52 -3.06 -10.01
N LEU A 157 -4.71 -2.40 -8.87
CA LEU A 157 -5.55 -1.19 -8.77
C LEU A 157 -4.99 -0.04 -9.61
N ILE A 158 -3.67 0.20 -9.54
CA ILE A 158 -3.00 1.27 -10.29
C ILE A 158 -3.08 1.02 -11.80
N LYS A 159 -2.82 -0.22 -12.24
CA LYS A 159 -2.80 -0.59 -13.66
C LYS A 159 -4.22 -0.73 -14.24
N ASN A 160 -5.22 -1.07 -13.42
CA ASN A 160 -6.60 -1.32 -13.87
C ASN A 160 -7.66 -0.54 -13.05
N PRO A 161 -7.72 0.80 -13.17
CA PRO A 161 -8.64 1.62 -12.37
C PRO A 161 -10.13 1.29 -12.57
N MET A 162 -10.51 0.73 -13.73
CA MET A 162 -11.90 0.38 -14.06
C MET A 162 -12.35 -1.02 -13.61
N ALA A 163 -11.46 -1.85 -13.08
CA ALA A 163 -11.83 -3.20 -12.62
C ALA A 163 -12.58 -3.18 -11.27
N CYS A 164 -12.55 -2.06 -10.56
CA CYS A 164 -13.19 -1.90 -9.25
C CYS A 164 -14.68 -1.55 -9.28
N SER A 165 -15.25 -1.25 -10.45
CA SER A 165 -16.64 -0.81 -10.59
C SER A 165 -17.62 -1.93 -10.95
N ASN A 166 -17.18 -3.19 -11.04
CA ASN A 166 -18.04 -4.34 -11.30
C ASN A 166 -17.64 -5.54 -10.43
N GLN A 167 -18.16 -5.61 -9.20
CA GLN A 167 -18.37 -6.86 -8.46
C GLN A 167 -19.41 -6.64 -7.36
#